data_AF-A0A7S1M8C4-F1
#
_entry.id   AF-A0A7S1M8C4-F1
#
_cell.length_a   1.000
_cell.length_b   1.000
_cell.length_c   1.000
_cell.angle_alpha   90.00
_cell.angle_beta   90.00
_cell.angle_gamma   90.00
#
_symmetry.space_group_name_H-M   'P 1'
#
loop_
_entity.id
_entity.type
_entity.pdbx_description
1 polymer ?
#
loop_
_entity_poly.entity_id
_entity_poly.type
_entity_poly.pdbx_seq_one_letter_code
_entity_poly.pdbx_strand_id
1 'polypeptide(L)'
;VTDRIFLDSDNLTTLYTLVHLVAQDTSNLVVLLTKETLSRIWCACEIASAMQYKVNIVPVLCGDYSPPDDSFLQQLPDVWSESQKADVAAFGVDMEQIA
;
A
#
# COMPACT_ATOMS: atom_id res chain seq x y z
N VAL A 1 0.63 21.86 17.96
CA VAL A 1 0.38 20.99 16.79
C VAL A 1 0.63 19.57 17.27
N THR A 2 -0.44 18.86 17.61
CA THR A 2 -0.39 17.46 18.06
C THR A 2 -1.01 16.62 16.96
N ASP A 3 -0.32 16.57 15.83
CA ASP A 3 -0.77 15.75 14.72
C ASP A 3 -0.38 14.31 15.04
N ARG A 4 -1.37 13.42 15.14
CA ARG A 4 -1.15 11.98 15.33
C ARG A 4 -0.64 11.44 14.00
N ILE A 5 0.67 11.35 13.88
CA ILE A 5 1.34 10.71 12.74
C ILE A 5 1.53 9.25 13.12
N PHE A 6 0.98 8.35 12.31
CA PHE A 6 1.22 6.93 12.42
C PHE A 6 2.24 6.53 11.35
N LEU A 7 3.32 5.87 11.76
CA LEU A 7 4.32 5.31 10.87
C LEU A 7 4.13 3.79 10.84
N ASP A 8 3.99 3.21 9.65
CA ASP A 8 3.79 1.76 9.41
C ASP A 8 4.77 0.89 10.24
N SER A 9 6.04 1.30 10.32
CA SER A 9 7.07 0.57 11.08
C SER A 9 6.78 0.44 12.59
N ASP A 10 5.87 1.25 13.15
CA ASP A 10 5.53 1.23 14.57
C ASP A 10 4.56 0.10 14.93
N ASN A 11 3.87 -0.54 13.97
CA ASN A 11 2.93 -1.62 14.27
C ASN A 11 2.82 -2.70 13.18
N LEU A 12 3.95 -3.29 12.78
CA LEU A 12 4.06 -4.42 11.84
C LEU A 12 3.61 -5.78 12.46
N THR A 13 2.50 -5.83 13.17
CA THR A 13 2.03 -7.08 13.82
C THR A 13 1.13 -7.92 12.91
N THR A 14 0.30 -7.32 12.04
CA THR A 14 -0.56 -8.08 11.08
C THR A 14 -1.08 -7.16 9.96
N LEU A 15 -1.11 -7.63 8.70
CA LEU A 15 -1.68 -6.90 7.54
C LEU A 15 -3.12 -6.41 7.80
N TYR A 16 -3.90 -7.20 8.54
CA TYR A 16 -5.26 -6.87 8.95
C TYR A 16 -5.37 -5.55 9.73
N THR A 17 -4.42 -5.31 10.64
CA THR A 17 -4.42 -4.11 11.49
C THR A 17 -4.15 -2.86 10.66
N LEU A 18 -3.29 -2.97 9.64
CA LEU A 18 -2.95 -1.87 8.73
C LEU A 18 -4.12 -1.46 7.84
N VAL A 19 -4.79 -2.43 7.20
CA VAL A 19 -5.98 -2.15 6.37
C VAL A 19 -7.08 -1.47 7.19
N HIS A 20 -7.33 -1.96 8.41
CA HIS A 20 -8.33 -1.39 9.30
C HIS A 20 -7.96 0.02 9.77
N LEU A 21 -6.68 0.26 10.09
CA LEU A 21 -6.18 1.55 10.54
C LEU A 21 -6.26 2.60 9.42
N VAL A 22 -5.89 2.21 8.18
CA VAL A 22 -6.05 3.07 7.00
C VAL A 22 -7.52 3.38 6.75
N ALA A 23 -8.40 2.38 6.84
CA ALA A 23 -9.82 2.53 6.55
C ALA A 23 -10.60 3.35 7.59
N GLN A 24 -10.30 3.20 8.88
CA GLN A 24 -11.13 3.76 9.95
C GLN A 24 -10.49 4.92 10.72
N ASP A 25 -9.17 4.93 10.86
CA ASP A 25 -8.47 5.84 11.77
C ASP A 25 -7.56 6.85 11.03
N THR A 26 -7.50 6.76 9.70
CA THR A 26 -6.61 7.58 8.87
C THR A 26 -7.39 8.48 7.94
N SER A 27 -7.18 9.79 8.06
CA SER A 27 -7.78 10.78 7.13
C SER A 27 -6.93 11.03 5.88
N ASN A 28 -5.61 10.85 5.99
CA ASN A 28 -4.67 11.06 4.89
C ASN A 28 -3.60 9.97 4.92
N LEU A 29 -3.33 9.33 3.77
CA LEU A 29 -2.23 8.41 3.59
C LEU A 29 -1.09 9.12 2.86
N VAL A 30 0.05 9.32 3.51
CA VAL A 30 1.25 9.89 2.88
C VAL A 30 2.10 8.74 2.37
N VAL A 31 2.29 8.68 1.05
CA VAL A 31 3.03 7.59 0.42
C VAL A 31 4.38 8.11 -0.05
N LEU A 32 5.45 7.64 0.58
CA LEU A 32 6.81 7.87 0.10
C LEU A 32 7.07 6.94 -1.08
N LEU A 33 7.01 7.50 -2.28
CA LEU A 33 7.22 6.78 -3.52
C LEU A 33 8.73 6.68 -3.77
N THR A 34 9.23 5.45 -3.72
CA THR A 34 10.59 5.03 -4.06
C THR A 34 10.48 3.91 -5.09
N LYS A 35 11.58 3.48 -5.71
CA LYS A 35 11.57 2.36 -6.67
C LYS A 35 11.08 1.03 -6.06
N GLU A 36 11.14 0.88 -4.73
CA GLU A 36 10.77 -0.36 -4.03
C GLU A 36 9.39 -0.31 -3.36
N THR A 37 8.72 0.86 -3.35
CA THR A 37 7.47 1.06 -2.62
C THR A 37 6.38 0.09 -3.12
N LEU A 38 6.23 -0.08 -4.43
CA LEU A 38 5.24 -1.01 -5.00
C LEU A 38 5.66 -2.48 -4.93
N SER A 39 6.95 -2.77 -4.72
CA SER A 39 7.43 -4.14 -4.54
C SER A 39 7.09 -4.69 -3.15
N ARG A 40 6.84 -3.82 -2.17
CA ARG A 40 6.44 -4.21 -0.82
C ARG A 40 4.93 -4.36 -0.73
N ILE A 41 4.50 -5.60 -0.49
CA ILE A 41 3.07 -5.93 -0.43
C ILE A 41 2.28 -5.10 0.58
N TRP A 42 2.89 -4.74 1.70
CA TRP A 42 2.29 -3.90 2.73
C TRP A 42 1.90 -2.52 2.19
N CYS A 43 2.83 -1.85 1.51
CA CYS A 43 2.58 -0.55 0.89
C CYS A 43 1.49 -0.63 -0.19
N ALA A 44 1.50 -1.69 -0.99
CA ALA A 44 0.46 -1.89 -2.01
C ALA A 44 -0.93 -2.13 -1.38
N CYS A 45 -1.01 -2.88 -0.27
CA CYS A 45 -2.25 -3.08 0.47
C CYS A 45 -2.77 -1.76 1.07
N GLU A 46 -1.89 -0.94 1.65
CA GLU A 46 -2.28 0.36 2.20
C GLU A 46 -2.81 1.31 1.13
N ILE A 47 -2.14 1.37 -0.02
CA ILE A 47 -2.56 2.19 -1.16
C ILE A 47 -3.92 1.70 -1.69
N ALA A 48 -4.08 0.40 -1.92
CA ALA A 48 -5.32 -0.17 -2.42
C ALA A 48 -6.48 0.04 -1.43
N SER A 49 -6.21 -0.11 -0.13
CA SER A 49 -7.18 0.17 0.93
C SER A 49 -7.56 1.66 0.95
N ALA A 50 -6.59 2.56 0.88
CA ALA A 50 -6.86 3.99 0.81
C ALA A 50 -7.70 4.37 -0.42
N MET A 51 -7.45 3.74 -1.57
CA MET A 51 -8.27 3.90 -2.78
C MET A 51 -9.70 3.39 -2.57
N GLN A 52 -9.87 2.19 -2.00
CA GLN A 52 -11.17 1.58 -1.73
C GLN A 52 -12.02 2.41 -0.76
N TYR A 53 -11.41 2.90 0.32
CA TYR A 53 -12.08 3.69 1.36
C TYR A 53 -12.08 5.21 1.07
N LYS A 54 -11.57 5.62 -0.09
CA LYS A 54 -11.49 7.03 -0.53
C LYS A 54 -10.74 7.94 0.46
N VAL A 55 -9.72 7.39 1.11
CA VAL A 55 -8.79 8.15 1.95
C VAL A 55 -7.95 9.04 1.03
N ASN A 56 -7.66 10.27 1.48
CA ASN A 56 -6.84 11.18 0.69
C ASN A 56 -5.39 10.69 0.61
N ILE A 57 -4.91 10.37 -0.59
CA ILE A 57 -3.54 9.90 -0.82
C ILE A 57 -2.66 11.08 -1.22
N VAL A 58 -1.59 11.31 -0.46
CA VAL A 58 -0.58 12.34 -0.72
C VAL A 58 0.72 11.67 -1.17
N PRO A 59 0.98 11.57 -2.49
CA PRO A 59 2.22 11.00 -2.98
C PRO A 59 3.39 11.96 -2.78
N VAL A 60 4.49 11.45 -2.25
CA VAL A 60 5.77 12.18 -2.09
C VAL A 60 6.82 11.44 -2.89
N LEU A 61 7.28 12.05 -3.98
CA LEU A 61 8.27 11.45 -4.87
C LEU A 61 9.67 11.60 -4.26
N CYS A 62 10.31 10.47 -3.98
CA CYS A 62 11.73 10.44 -3.65
C CYS A 62 12.58 10.53 -4.93
N GLY A 63 13.84 10.96 -4.81
CA GLY A 63 14.70 11.20 -5.97
C GLY A 63 15.02 9.95 -6.80
N ASP A 64 14.78 8.75 -6.26
CA ASP A 64 14.94 7.45 -6.90
C ASP A 64 13.64 6.86 -7.46
N TYR A 65 12.51 7.59 -7.37
CA TYR A 65 11.25 7.14 -7.90
C TYR A 65 11.20 7.25 -9.42
N SER A 66 10.87 6.13 -10.07
CA SER A 66 10.39 6.08 -11.44
C SER A 66 8.94 5.57 -11.42
N PRO A 67 8.02 6.19 -12.17
CA PRO A 67 6.69 5.61 -12.39
C PRO A 67 6.84 4.16 -12.88
N PRO A 68 6.02 3.23 -12.38
CA PRO A 68 6.00 1.87 -12.90
C PRO A 68 5.68 1.92 -14.40
N ASP A 69 6.47 1.21 -15.20
CA ASP A 69 6.16 1.02 -16.61
C ASP A 69 5.24 -0.20 -16.80
N ASP A 70 4.67 -0.34 -17.99
CA ASP A 70 3.77 -1.45 -18.33
C ASP A 70 4.43 -2.82 -18.09
N SER A 71 5.76 -2.91 -18.18
CA SER A 71 6.51 -4.15 -17.95
C SER A 71 6.55 -4.51 -16.47
N PHE A 72 6.71 -3.52 -15.59
CA PHE A 72 6.62 -3.69 -14.15
C PHE A 72 5.21 -4.06 -13.71
N LEU A 73 4.18 -3.41 -14.29
CA LEU A 73 2.77 -3.74 -14.00
C LEU A 73 2.45 -5.19 -14.39
N GLN A 74 2.97 -5.67 -15.52
CA GLN A 74 2.81 -7.07 -15.94
C GLN A 74 3.55 -8.08 -15.03
N GLN A 75 4.66 -7.67 -14.42
CA GLN A 75 5.44 -8.50 -13.50
C GLN A 75 4.93 -8.40 -12.05
N LEU A 76 4.09 -7.42 -11.73
CA LEU A 76 3.55 -7.16 -10.39
C LEU A 76 2.89 -8.40 -9.76
N PRO A 77 2.12 -9.23 -10.51
CA PRO A 77 1.64 -10.50 -10.01
C PRO A 77 2.74 -11.50 -9.63
N ASP A 78 3.94 -11.41 -10.22
CA ASP A 78 5.05 -12.32 -9.93
C ASP A 78 5.97 -11.80 -8.81
N VAL A 79 5.80 -10.54 -8.38
CA VAL A 79 6.58 -9.94 -7.29
C VAL A 79 6.22 -10.55 -5.94
N TRP A 80 4.98 -11.03 -5.78
CA TRP A 80 4.47 -11.57 -4.51
C TRP A 80 4.30 -13.09 -4.57
N SER A 81 4.58 -13.76 -3.46
CA SER A 81 4.32 -15.20 -3.34
C SER A 81 2.82 -15.51 -3.36
N GLU A 82 2.46 -16.74 -3.71
CA GLU A 82 1.06 -17.18 -3.68
C GLU A 82 0.40 -17.03 -2.28
N SER A 83 1.18 -17.24 -1.21
CA SER A 83 0.71 -17.01 0.17
C SER A 83 0.38 -15.53 0.42
N GLN A 84 1.23 -14.64 -0.09
CA GLN A 84 1.08 -13.21 0.00
C GLN A 84 -0.16 -12.73 -0.77
N LYS A 85 -0.38 -13.23 -2.00
CA LYS A 85 -1.60 -12.95 -2.77
C LYS A 85 -2.86 -13.42 -2.05
N ALA A 86 -2.81 -14.61 -1.45
CA ALA A 86 -3.92 -15.15 -0.68
C ALA A 86 -4.25 -14.26 0.54
N ASP A 87 -3.24 -13.72 1.21
CA ASP A 87 -3.41 -12.77 2.31
C ASP A 87 -4.11 -11.48 1.81
N VAL A 88 -3.64 -10.89 0.70
CA VAL A 88 -4.25 -9.68 0.11
C VAL A 88 -5.70 -9.90 -0.32
N ALA A 89 -5.98 -11.02 -0.98
CA ALA A 89 -7.33 -11.41 -1.38
C ALA A 89 -8.25 -11.62 -0.17
N ALA A 90 -7.72 -12.14 0.95
CA ALA A 90 -8.47 -12.29 2.20
C ALA A 90 -8.90 -10.94 2.81
N PHE A 91 -8.24 -9.84 2.44
CA PHE A 91 -8.60 -8.48 2.86
C PHE A 91 -9.52 -7.75 1.88
N GLY A 92 -9.98 -8.43 0.82
CA GLY A 92 -10.91 -7.87 -0.16
C GLY A 92 -10.27 -6.86 -1.11
N VAL A 93 -8.93 -6.87 -1.19
CA VAL A 93 -8.17 -6.13 -2.19
C VAL A 93 -7.95 -7.06 -3.38
N ASP A 94 -8.48 -6.67 -4.54
CA ASP A 94 -8.24 -7.39 -5.80
C ASP A 94 -6.92 -6.92 -6.41
N MET A 95 -6.21 -7.83 -7.09
CA MET A 95 -5.01 -7.48 -7.86
C MET A 95 -5.33 -6.47 -8.96
N GLU A 96 -6.55 -6.46 -9.49
CA GLU A 96 -7.03 -5.44 -10.44
C GLU A 96 -7.10 -4.02 -9.82
N GLN A 97 -7.12 -3.89 -8.49
CA GLN A 97 -7.09 -2.59 -7.82
C GLN A 97 -5.65 -2.07 -7.61
N ILE A 98 -4.66 -2.91 -7.87
CA ILE A 98 -3.23 -2.64 -7.68
C ILE A 98 -2.53 -2.44 -9.02
N ALA A 99 -2.98 -3.14 -10.06
CA ALA A 99 -2.45 -3.11 -11.43
C ALA A 99 -3.02 -1.98 -12.30
#